data_AF-A0A482WHJ9-F1
#
_entry.id   AF-A0A482WHJ9-F1
#
_cell.length_a   1.000
_cell.length_b   1.000
_cell.length_c   1.000
_cell.angle_alpha   90.00
_cell.angle_beta   90.00
_cell.angle_gamma   90.00
#
_symmetry.space_group_name_H-M   'P 1'
#
loop_
_entity.id
_entity.type
_entity.pdbx_description
1 polymer ?
#
loop_
_entity_poly.entity_id
_entity_poly.type
_entity_poly.pdbx_seq_one_letter_code
_entity_poly.pdbx_strand_id
1 'polypeptide(L)'
;MLLPKLKWDDREKQLYQRKISHKTELNLWTEDVETDTKSLLEIIYACSRRHCSFDGNKFKQKWFDSECQEVRTKVMKLLRLFRRTNSVEIGRQYREQKMLFFTSCMHMACQPGCEGDKESVSGPSAAVWTQKGLSQYFETKSGLKQGCLLSPILFSLFMDDIEESMEDGATQKLCSLCNMRVEEDVYHFIAVCPVLKEIKRECFWKRNPKKRPAGTTLNGEDWLTVTRYCRLAWRYRHELVMEFNY
;
A
#
# COMPACT_ATOMS: atom_id res chain seq x y z
N MET A 1 -5.29 -17.45 -1.90
CA MET A 1 -5.30 -16.30 -2.84
C MET A 1 -6.63 -16.34 -3.56
N LEU A 2 -7.55 -15.40 -3.27
CA LEU A 2 -8.86 -15.37 -3.95
C LEU A 2 -8.68 -14.67 -5.30
N LEU A 3 -9.02 -15.36 -6.39
CA LEU A 3 -9.01 -14.77 -7.74
C LEU A 3 -9.97 -13.57 -7.77
N PRO A 4 -9.58 -12.44 -8.42
CA PRO A 4 -10.47 -11.28 -8.54
C PRO A 4 -11.77 -11.70 -9.22
N LYS A 5 -12.92 -11.37 -8.62
CA LYS A 5 -14.21 -11.54 -9.28
C LYS A 5 -14.25 -10.67 -10.53
N LEU A 6 -14.18 -11.30 -11.70
CA LEU A 6 -14.43 -10.65 -12.97
C LEU A 6 -15.86 -10.10 -12.95
N LYS A 7 -16.01 -8.78 -13.09
CA LYS A 7 -17.32 -8.15 -13.30
C LYS A 7 -17.69 -8.34 -14.77
N TRP A 8 -18.46 -9.38 -15.03
CA TRP A 8 -19.09 -9.60 -16.33
C TRP A 8 -20.43 -8.87 -16.34
N ASP A 9 -20.68 -8.07 -17.36
CA ASP A 9 -22.06 -7.71 -17.71
C ASP A 9 -22.76 -8.94 -18.33
N ASP A 10 -24.09 -9.05 -18.19
CA ASP A 10 -24.85 -10.20 -18.66
C ASP A 10 -24.69 -10.42 -20.17
N ARG A 11 -24.57 -9.31 -20.92
CA ARG A 11 -24.29 -9.35 -22.37
C ARG A 11 -22.90 -9.90 -22.67
N GLU A 12 -21.88 -9.52 -21.90
CA GLU A 12 -20.52 -10.02 -22.07
C GLU A 12 -20.42 -11.51 -21.73
N LYS A 13 -21.13 -11.93 -20.68
CA LYS A 13 -21.23 -13.34 -20.29
C LYS A 13 -21.81 -14.20 -21.41
N GLN A 14 -22.93 -13.77 -22.01
CA GLN A 14 -23.54 -14.49 -23.13
C GLN A 14 -22.63 -14.57 -24.35
N LEU A 15 -21.93 -13.47 -24.67
CA LEU A 15 -20.99 -13.45 -25.79
C LEU A 15 -19.81 -14.41 -25.55
N TYR A 16 -19.26 -14.43 -24.34
CA TYR A 16 -18.20 -15.37 -23.97
C TYR A 16 -18.69 -16.82 -24.04
N GLN A 17 -19.87 -17.11 -23.51
CA GLN A 17 -20.49 -18.43 -23.57
C GLN A 17 -20.72 -18.91 -25.01
N ARG A 18 -21.15 -18.04 -25.93
CA ARG A 18 -21.27 -18.39 -27.34
C ARG A 18 -19.92 -18.69 -27.98
N LYS A 19 -18.90 -17.85 -27.71
CA LYS A 19 -17.55 -18.04 -28.26
C LYS A 19 -16.90 -19.34 -27.79
N ILE A 20 -17.00 -19.64 -26.49
CA ILE A 20 -16.42 -20.86 -25.94
C ILE A 20 -17.14 -22.10 -26.48
N SER A 21 -18.48 -22.09 -26.52
CA SER A 21 -19.27 -23.22 -27.04
C SER A 21 -18.91 -23.50 -28.49
N HIS A 22 -18.90 -22.48 -29.35
CA HIS A 22 -18.55 -22.63 -30.76
C HIS A 22 -17.13 -23.17 -30.98
N LYS A 23 -16.14 -22.68 -30.21
CA LYS A 23 -14.76 -23.17 -30.33
C LYS A 23 -14.56 -24.58 -29.77
N THR A 24 -15.31 -24.94 -28.72
CA THR A 24 -15.26 -26.27 -28.11
C THR A 24 -15.88 -27.31 -29.04
N GLU A 25 -16.95 -26.95 -29.76
CA GLU A 25 -17.59 -27.80 -30.79
C GLU A 25 -16.68 -28.04 -32.00
N LEU A 26 -15.87 -27.05 -32.38
CA LEU A 26 -14.93 -27.16 -33.49
C LEU A 26 -13.61 -27.83 -33.12
N ASN A 27 -13.33 -28.04 -31.84
CA ASN A 27 -12.07 -28.63 -31.41
C ASN A 27 -12.10 -30.16 -31.55
N LEU A 28 -11.04 -30.73 -32.12
CA LEU A 28 -10.86 -32.16 -32.19
C LEU A 28 -10.21 -32.64 -30.89
N TRP A 29 -11.05 -33.16 -29.99
CA TRP A 29 -10.61 -33.76 -28.73
C TRP A 29 -9.92 -35.10 -29.00
N THR A 30 -8.90 -35.38 -28.20
CA THR A 30 -8.08 -36.59 -28.29
C THR A 30 -8.35 -37.50 -27.10
N GLU A 31 -7.81 -38.72 -27.09
CA GLU A 31 -7.87 -39.57 -25.89
C GLU A 31 -6.81 -39.17 -24.84
N ASP A 32 -5.95 -38.19 -25.15
CA ASP A 32 -4.92 -37.70 -24.24
C ASP A 32 -5.40 -36.50 -23.40
N VAL A 33 -5.57 -36.74 -22.10
CA VAL A 33 -6.09 -35.76 -21.15
C VAL A 33 -5.21 -34.51 -21.06
N GLU A 34 -3.88 -34.66 -21.18
CA GLU A 34 -2.97 -33.52 -21.07
C GLU A 34 -3.09 -32.58 -22.27
N THR A 35 -3.15 -33.14 -23.48
CA THR A 35 -3.34 -32.40 -24.73
C THR A 35 -4.69 -31.68 -24.74
N ASP A 36 -5.77 -32.38 -24.37
CA ASP A 36 -7.11 -31.80 -24.29
C ASP A 36 -7.19 -30.67 -23.25
N THR A 37 -6.54 -30.84 -22.10
CA THR A 37 -6.47 -29.78 -21.07
C THR A 37 -5.77 -28.53 -21.62
N LYS A 38 -4.67 -28.70 -22.37
CA LYS A 38 -3.96 -27.58 -23.03
C LYS A 38 -4.84 -26.90 -24.07
N SER A 39 -5.50 -27.66 -24.95
CA SER A 39 -6.42 -27.12 -25.96
C SER A 39 -7.59 -26.37 -25.33
N LEU A 40 -8.18 -26.89 -24.25
CA LEU A 40 -9.25 -26.20 -23.53
C LEU A 40 -8.78 -24.88 -22.92
N LEU A 41 -7.59 -24.85 -22.31
CA LEU A 41 -7.01 -23.63 -21.77
C LEU A 41 -6.76 -22.59 -22.88
N GLU A 42 -6.24 -23.00 -24.04
CA GLU A 42 -6.04 -22.11 -25.19
C GLU A 42 -7.36 -21.54 -25.71
N ILE A 43 -8.42 -22.34 -25.78
CA ILE A 43 -9.77 -21.88 -26.14
C ILE A 43 -10.27 -20.86 -25.11
N ILE A 44 -10.16 -21.17 -23.82
CA ILE A 44 -10.56 -20.26 -22.73
C ILE A 44 -9.82 -18.93 -22.87
N TYR A 45 -8.50 -18.95 -23.06
CA TYR A 45 -7.68 -17.75 -23.23
C TYR A 45 -8.05 -16.97 -24.49
N ALA A 46 -8.25 -17.64 -25.62
CA ALA A 46 -8.64 -17.00 -26.87
C ALA A 46 -10.03 -16.34 -26.78
N CYS A 47 -10.96 -16.97 -26.07
CA CYS A 47 -12.30 -16.43 -25.83
C CYS A 47 -12.33 -15.34 -24.76
N SER A 48 -11.41 -15.39 -23.78
CA SER A 48 -11.31 -14.41 -22.68
C SER A 48 -10.56 -13.14 -23.08
N ARG A 49 -9.79 -13.17 -24.19
CA ARG A 49 -9.20 -11.96 -24.77
C ARG A 49 -10.33 -11.02 -25.19
N ARG A 50 -10.68 -10.11 -24.28
CA ARG A 50 -11.39 -8.89 -24.65
C ARG A 50 -10.55 -8.25 -25.77
N HIS A 51 -11.13 -8.06 -26.95
CA HIS A 51 -10.80 -6.86 -27.70
C HIS A 51 -11.31 -5.73 -26.82
N CYS A 52 -10.52 -5.35 -25.83
CA CYS A 52 -10.63 -4.02 -25.28
C CYS A 52 -10.34 -3.15 -26.50
N SER A 53 -11.37 -2.58 -27.13
CA SER A 53 -11.17 -1.21 -27.58
C SER A 53 -10.60 -0.54 -26.34
N PHE A 54 -9.38 -0.02 -26.46
CA PHE A 54 -8.80 0.83 -25.44
C PHE A 54 -9.59 2.15 -25.50
N ASP A 55 -10.91 2.08 -25.34
CA ASP A 55 -11.76 3.23 -25.13
C ASP A 55 -11.29 3.83 -23.83
N GLY A 56 -10.72 5.02 -23.99
CA GLY A 56 -9.74 5.64 -23.12
C GLY A 56 -9.89 5.31 -21.65
N ASN A 57 -8.75 5.03 -21.01
CA ASN A 57 -8.56 5.08 -19.56
C ASN A 57 -9.36 6.25 -18.97
N LYS A 58 -10.60 5.99 -18.55
CA LYS A 58 -11.28 6.86 -17.59
C LYS A 58 -10.64 6.53 -16.27
N PHE A 59 -9.49 7.16 -16.03
CA PHE A 59 -8.94 7.19 -14.69
C PHE A 59 -10.06 7.65 -13.77
N LYS A 60 -10.33 6.85 -12.72
CA LYS A 60 -11.47 7.09 -11.81
C LYS A 60 -11.38 8.44 -11.10
N GLN A 61 -10.21 9.07 -11.12
CA GLN A 61 -9.89 10.30 -10.44
C GLN A 61 -9.36 11.30 -11.48
N LYS A 62 -9.96 12.50 -11.54
CA LYS A 62 -9.60 13.53 -12.53
C LYS A 62 -8.15 14.00 -12.41
N TRP A 63 -7.57 13.93 -11.21
CA TRP A 63 -6.19 14.32 -10.93
C TRP A 63 -5.17 13.21 -11.22
N PHE A 64 -5.61 11.97 -11.51
CA PHE A 64 -4.72 10.85 -11.77
C PHE A 64 -4.77 10.52 -13.26
N ASP A 65 -3.87 11.10 -14.05
CA ASP A 65 -3.86 10.96 -15.49
C ASP A 65 -2.90 9.85 -15.97
N SER A 66 -2.68 9.80 -17.29
CA SER A 66 -1.77 8.83 -17.92
C SER A 66 -0.33 9.02 -17.50
N GLU A 67 0.10 10.26 -17.28
CA GLU A 67 1.45 10.57 -16.81
C GLU A 67 1.64 10.00 -15.40
N CYS A 68 0.67 10.22 -14.51
CA CYS A 68 0.68 9.67 -13.17
C CYS A 68 0.67 8.15 -13.12
N GLN A 69 -0.10 7.51 -14.00
CA GLN A 69 -0.09 6.06 -14.13
C GLN A 69 1.26 5.53 -14.62
N GLU A 70 1.93 6.23 -15.54
CA GLU A 70 3.23 5.85 -16.05
C GLU A 70 4.31 5.93 -14.96
N VAL A 71 4.40 7.07 -14.26
CA VAL A 71 5.38 7.25 -13.18
C VAL A 71 5.13 6.23 -12.06
N ARG A 72 3.87 6.02 -11.65
CA ARG A 72 3.51 4.95 -10.70
C ARG A 72 4.02 3.59 -11.15
N THR A 73 3.83 3.25 -12.42
CA THR A 73 4.26 1.96 -12.96
C THR A 73 5.78 1.81 -12.91
N LYS A 74 6.53 2.88 -13.21
CA LYS A 74 7.99 2.92 -13.09
C LYS A 74 8.44 2.73 -11.64
N VAL A 75 7.87 3.50 -10.70
CA VAL A 75 8.15 3.37 -9.25
C VAL A 75 7.93 1.95 -8.76
N MET A 76 6.80 1.32 -9.11
CA MET A 76 6.47 -0.05 -8.69
C MET A 76 7.35 -1.12 -9.36
N LYS A 77 7.88 -0.88 -10.57
CA LYS A 77 8.86 -1.78 -11.19
C LYS A 77 10.20 -1.67 -10.48
N LEU A 78 10.67 -0.45 -10.21
CA LEU A 78 11.92 -0.20 -9.50
C LEU A 78 11.89 -0.75 -8.06
N LEU A 79 10.80 -0.54 -7.33
CA LEU A 79 10.63 -1.10 -5.99
C LEU A 79 10.73 -2.64 -5.98
N ARG A 80 10.04 -3.31 -6.92
CA ARG A 80 10.11 -4.77 -7.04
C ARG A 80 11.50 -5.25 -7.42
N LEU A 81 12.20 -4.51 -8.28
CA LEU A 81 13.56 -4.82 -8.69
C LEU A 81 14.53 -4.63 -7.52
N PHE A 82 14.43 -3.51 -6.81
CA PHE A 82 15.22 -3.19 -5.62
C PHE A 82 15.07 -4.28 -4.56
N ARG A 83 13.83 -4.64 -4.19
CA ARG A 83 13.56 -5.72 -3.22
C ARG A 83 14.14 -7.08 -3.62
N ARG A 84 14.35 -7.32 -4.91
CA ARG A 84 14.94 -8.58 -5.40
C ARG A 84 16.46 -8.53 -5.43
N THR A 85 17.05 -7.39 -5.80
CA THR A 85 18.49 -7.29 -6.06
C THR A 85 19.27 -6.63 -4.93
N ASN A 86 18.58 -5.92 -4.03
CA ASN A 86 19.14 -5.01 -3.04
C ASN A 86 20.23 -4.08 -3.61
N SER A 87 20.09 -3.70 -4.88
CA SER A 87 21.10 -2.88 -5.56
C SER A 87 20.96 -1.42 -5.17
N VAL A 88 22.03 -0.84 -4.63
CA VAL A 88 22.10 0.58 -4.23
C VAL A 88 21.68 1.52 -5.36
N GLU A 89 22.11 1.24 -6.59
CA GLU A 89 21.79 2.05 -7.76
C GLU A 89 20.31 2.00 -8.12
N ILE A 90 19.69 0.82 -8.03
CA ILE A 90 18.23 0.68 -8.23
C ILE A 90 17.47 1.38 -7.11
N GLY A 91 17.97 1.33 -5.87
CA GLY A 91 17.41 2.06 -4.73
C GLY A 91 17.44 3.58 -4.96
N ARG A 92 18.55 4.12 -5.50
CA ARG A 92 18.67 5.53 -5.88
C ARG A 92 17.64 5.92 -6.94
N GLN A 93 17.55 5.15 -8.03
CA GLN A 93 16.57 5.39 -9.09
C GLN A 93 15.12 5.30 -8.58
N TYR A 94 14.85 4.35 -7.68
CA TYR A 94 13.55 4.23 -7.02
C TYR A 94 13.21 5.51 -6.25
N ARG A 95 14.12 6.04 -5.42
CA ARG A 95 13.91 7.27 -4.65
C ARG A 95 13.66 8.49 -5.55
N GLU A 96 14.44 8.63 -6.63
CA GLU A 96 14.25 9.72 -7.61
C GLU A 96 12.86 9.65 -8.26
N GLN A 97 12.45 8.47 -8.75
CA GLN A 97 11.14 8.29 -9.37
C GLN A 97 9.99 8.42 -8.35
N LYS A 98 10.21 8.02 -7.10
CA LYS A 98 9.28 8.22 -5.98
C LYS A 98 9.06 9.72 -5.74
N MET A 99 10.12 10.52 -5.70
CA MET A 99 10.01 11.96 -5.54
C MET A 99 9.27 12.61 -6.70
N LEU A 100 9.58 12.21 -7.95
CA LEU A 100 8.84 12.67 -9.13
C LEU A 100 7.35 12.33 -9.05
N PHE A 101 7.01 11.11 -8.64
CA PHE A 101 5.60 10.72 -8.45
C PHE A 101 4.89 11.59 -7.41
N PHE A 102 5.56 11.92 -6.30
CA PHE A 102 4.98 12.79 -5.28
C PHE A 102 4.74 14.21 -5.80
N THR A 103 5.72 14.81 -6.45
CA THR A 103 5.63 16.20 -6.93
C THR A 103 4.65 16.35 -8.09
N SER A 104 4.64 15.42 -9.05
CA SER A 104 3.74 15.52 -10.19
C SER A 104 2.30 15.09 -9.87
N CYS A 105 2.11 14.01 -9.11
CA CYS A 105 0.79 13.40 -8.96
C CYS A 105 0.12 13.67 -7.63
N MET A 106 0.90 13.77 -6.55
CA MET A 106 0.32 13.94 -5.22
C MET A 106 0.06 15.41 -4.89
N HIS A 107 0.86 16.32 -5.45
CA HIS A 107 0.61 17.75 -5.32
C HIS A 107 -0.72 18.15 -6.00
N MET A 108 -1.06 17.53 -7.14
CA MET A 108 -2.36 17.72 -7.80
C MET A 108 -3.54 17.15 -7.02
N ALA A 109 -3.34 16.07 -6.24
CA ALA A 109 -4.36 15.55 -5.34
C ALA A 109 -4.67 16.49 -4.15
N CYS A 110 -3.76 17.43 -3.84
CA CYS A 110 -3.88 18.41 -2.75
C CYS A 110 -4.23 19.84 -3.21
N GLN A 111 -4.41 20.12 -4.51
CA GLN A 111 -4.77 21.46 -4.95
C GLN A 111 -6.27 21.79 -4.71
N PRO A 112 -6.60 23.02 -4.29
CA PRO A 112 -7.96 23.47 -3.91
C PRO A 112 -8.87 23.74 -5.12
N GLY A 113 -8.90 22.82 -6.09
CA GLY A 113 -9.75 22.87 -7.28
C GLY A 113 -10.53 21.57 -7.56
N CYS A 114 -10.36 20.56 -6.71
CA CYS A 114 -11.10 19.29 -6.80
C CYS A 114 -12.35 19.23 -5.89
N GLU A 115 -12.70 20.33 -5.23
CA GLU A 115 -13.96 20.48 -4.47
C GLU A 115 -15.00 21.12 -5.40
N GLY A 116 -15.97 20.31 -5.81
CA GLY A 116 -17.30 20.85 -6.06
C GLY A 116 -17.83 21.38 -4.74
N ASP A 117 -18.18 22.67 -4.74
CA ASP A 117 -18.88 23.44 -3.72
C ASP A 117 -18.17 23.63 -2.38
N LYS A 118 -17.85 24.91 -2.12
CA LYS A 118 -17.28 25.43 -0.87
C LYS A 118 -18.26 25.22 0.27
N GLU A 119 -17.96 24.26 1.15
CA GLU A 119 -18.55 24.24 2.48
C GLU A 119 -17.47 23.77 3.47
N SER A 120 -16.97 24.73 4.27
CA SER A 120 -16.13 24.57 5.48
C SER A 120 -15.06 23.46 5.45
N VAL A 121 -13.78 23.85 5.48
CA VAL A 121 -12.63 22.93 5.63
C VAL A 121 -12.80 22.08 6.90
N SER A 122 -13.40 20.91 6.71
CA SER A 122 -13.52 19.83 7.67
C SER A 122 -12.48 18.78 7.30
N GLY A 123 -11.86 18.15 8.30
CA GLY A 123 -10.81 17.16 8.07
C GLY A 123 -11.26 16.02 7.12
N PRO A 124 -10.33 15.22 6.60
CA PRO A 124 -10.66 14.17 5.64
C PRO A 124 -11.75 13.25 6.21
N SER A 125 -12.92 13.19 5.56
CA SER A 125 -14.06 12.41 6.01
C SER A 125 -14.15 11.06 5.28
N ALA A 126 -14.70 10.06 5.95
CA ALA A 126 -14.90 8.72 5.40
C ALA A 126 -16.31 8.20 5.72
N ALA A 127 -16.79 7.27 4.91
CA ALA A 127 -18.02 6.52 5.15
C ALA A 127 -17.78 5.05 4.80
N VAL A 128 -18.47 4.14 5.48
CA VAL A 128 -18.31 2.69 5.32
C VAL A 128 -19.60 2.10 4.76
N TRP A 129 -19.49 1.21 3.77
CA TRP A 129 -20.64 0.50 3.23
C TRP A 129 -21.03 -0.67 4.15
N THR A 130 -22.25 -0.66 4.66
CA THR A 130 -22.80 -1.71 5.54
C THR A 130 -23.93 -2.45 4.83
N GLN A 131 -24.45 -3.52 5.45
CA GLN A 131 -25.66 -4.21 4.95
C GLN A 131 -26.89 -3.30 4.89
N LYS A 132 -26.91 -2.23 5.70
CA LYS A 132 -27.99 -1.22 5.72
C LYS A 132 -27.74 -0.04 4.76
N GLY A 133 -26.70 -0.15 3.91
CA GLY A 133 -26.27 0.91 3.00
C GLY A 133 -25.05 1.67 3.51
N LEU A 134 -24.77 2.81 2.85
CA LEU A 134 -23.64 3.68 3.18
C LEU A 134 -23.88 4.34 4.55
N SER A 135 -22.88 4.30 5.43
CA SER A 135 -22.94 5.00 6.71
C SER A 135 -22.97 6.53 6.51
N GLN A 136 -23.30 7.26 7.57
CA GLN A 136 -22.97 8.68 7.62
C GLN A 136 -21.46 8.88 7.53
N TYR A 137 -21.06 10.05 7.00
CA TYR A 137 -19.67 10.46 6.97
C TYR A 137 -19.18 10.76 8.39
N PHE A 138 -17.95 10.35 8.67
CA PHE A 138 -17.26 10.64 9.92
C PHE A 138 -15.85 11.18 9.61
N GLU A 139 -15.36 12.06 10.47
CA GLU A 139 -14.02 12.63 10.33
C GLU A 139 -12.94 11.57 10.62
N THR A 140 -11.95 11.47 9.74
CA THR A 140 -10.77 10.61 9.93
C THR A 140 -9.58 11.47 10.32
N LYS A 141 -9.05 11.26 11.53
CA LYS A 141 -7.86 11.99 12.00
C LYS A 141 -6.56 11.36 11.52
N SER A 142 -6.65 10.15 10.96
CA SER A 142 -5.50 9.37 10.55
C SER A 142 -5.85 8.07 9.83
N GLY A 143 -4.84 7.45 9.21
CA GLY A 143 -4.95 6.20 8.46
C GLY A 143 -5.03 6.45 6.95
N LEU A 144 -5.00 5.36 6.18
CA LEU A 144 -5.09 5.40 4.72
C LEU A 144 -6.42 4.77 4.28
N LYS A 145 -7.16 5.47 3.41
CA LYS A 145 -8.47 5.01 2.91
C LYS A 145 -8.33 3.71 2.13
N GLN A 146 -8.84 2.61 2.68
CA GLN A 146 -8.88 1.33 1.97
C GLN A 146 -9.65 1.44 0.64
N GLY A 147 -9.11 0.84 -0.42
CA GLY A 147 -9.65 0.95 -1.77
C GLY A 147 -9.29 2.25 -2.51
N CYS A 148 -8.63 3.22 -1.87
CA CYS A 148 -8.02 4.34 -2.58
C CYS A 148 -6.79 3.86 -3.37
N LEU A 149 -6.66 4.30 -4.62
CA LEU A 149 -5.56 3.91 -5.51
C LEU A 149 -4.18 4.32 -4.97
N LEU A 150 -4.11 5.37 -4.13
CA LEU A 150 -2.88 5.87 -3.51
C LEU A 150 -2.54 5.19 -2.18
N SER A 151 -3.52 4.65 -1.45
CA SER A 151 -3.28 4.11 -0.11
C SER A 151 -2.27 2.96 -0.06
N PRO A 152 -2.26 1.99 -1.00
CA PRO A 152 -1.19 0.99 -1.06
C PRO A 152 0.19 1.61 -1.34
N ILE A 153 0.25 2.71 -2.08
CA ILE A 153 1.50 3.43 -2.37
C ILE A 153 1.97 4.13 -1.11
N LEU A 154 1.16 5.01 -0.53
CA LEU A 154 1.47 5.73 0.70
C LEU A 154 1.86 4.79 1.85
N PHE A 155 1.20 3.64 1.96
CA PHE A 155 1.57 2.62 2.92
C PHE A 155 2.93 1.99 2.59
N SER A 156 3.16 1.58 1.34
CA SER A 156 4.46 1.03 0.93
C SER A 156 5.58 2.03 1.15
N LEU A 157 5.35 3.31 0.86
CA LEU A 157 6.35 4.37 1.04
C LEU A 157 6.64 4.63 2.52
N PHE A 158 5.63 4.62 3.37
CA PHE A 158 5.81 4.70 4.82
C PHE A 158 6.60 3.50 5.36
N MET A 159 6.30 2.30 4.86
CA MET A 159 7.02 1.08 5.26
C MET A 159 8.46 1.08 4.71
N ASP A 160 8.68 1.54 3.47
CA ASP A 160 10.02 1.65 2.89
C ASP A 160 10.84 2.73 3.62
N ASP A 161 10.24 3.85 4.04
CA ASP A 161 10.92 4.87 4.84
C ASP A 161 11.29 4.31 6.23
N ILE A 162 10.44 3.44 6.80
CA ILE A 162 10.76 2.70 8.03
C ILE A 162 11.92 1.74 7.77
N GLU A 163 11.87 0.94 6.70
CA GLU A 163 12.86 -0.09 6.37
C GLU A 163 14.23 0.51 6.03
N GLU A 164 14.28 1.56 5.20
CA GLU A 164 15.50 2.30 4.87
C GLU A 164 16.12 2.91 6.13
N SER A 165 15.29 3.39 7.06
CA SER A 165 15.76 3.93 8.33
C SER A 165 16.23 2.85 9.33
N MET A 166 16.03 1.57 9.01
CA MET A 166 16.56 0.40 9.73
C MET A 166 17.84 -0.16 9.09
N GLU A 167 18.15 0.14 7.83
CA GLU A 167 19.21 -0.54 7.04
C GLU A 167 20.63 0.05 7.10
N ASP A 168 20.89 1.11 7.89
CA ASP A 168 22.25 1.69 8.04
C ASP A 168 23.27 0.79 8.81
N GLY A 169 23.10 -0.54 8.86
CA GLY A 169 24.04 -1.43 9.56
C GLY A 169 23.87 -2.91 9.24
N ALA A 170 24.38 -3.36 8.10
CA ALA A 170 24.28 -4.73 7.58
C ALA A 170 24.98 -5.84 8.40
N THR A 171 25.19 -5.71 9.71
CA THR A 171 25.67 -6.84 10.55
C THR A 171 25.01 -6.97 11.91
N GLN A 172 24.17 -6.03 12.36
CA GLN A 172 23.59 -6.11 13.69
C GLN A 172 22.07 -6.20 13.63
N LYS A 173 21.59 -7.44 13.56
CA LYS A 173 20.17 -7.75 13.80
C LYS A 173 19.71 -7.32 15.19
N LEU A 174 20.62 -7.12 16.14
CA LEU A 174 20.30 -6.81 17.52
C LEU A 174 19.95 -5.33 17.69
N CYS A 175 19.04 -5.03 18.62
CA CYS A 175 18.69 -3.66 19.00
C CYS A 175 19.92 -2.83 19.35
N SER A 176 20.13 -1.76 18.58
CA SER A 176 21.25 -0.82 18.78
C SER A 176 21.03 0.10 19.99
N LEU A 177 19.80 0.16 20.48
CA LEU A 177 19.42 1.01 21.61
C LEU A 177 19.53 0.31 22.95
N CYS A 178 19.40 -1.02 23.03
CA CYS A 178 19.29 -1.69 24.32
C CYS A 178 20.19 -2.92 24.45
N ASN A 179 20.60 -3.19 25.68
CA ASN A 179 21.50 -4.30 26.01
C ASN A 179 20.80 -5.66 26.13
N MET A 180 19.57 -5.81 25.60
CA MET A 180 18.80 -7.05 25.71
C MET A 180 19.24 -8.14 24.73
N ARG A 181 20.10 -7.81 23.75
CA ARG A 181 20.56 -8.74 22.70
C ARG A 181 19.41 -9.45 21.96
N VAL A 182 18.34 -8.71 21.70
CA VAL A 182 17.17 -9.16 20.92
C VAL A 182 17.15 -8.51 19.55
N GLU A 183 16.50 -9.13 18.57
CA GLU A 183 16.39 -8.59 17.21
C GLU A 183 15.63 -7.24 17.20
N GLU A 184 16.17 -6.24 16.49
CA GLU A 184 15.54 -4.95 16.28
C GLU A 184 14.49 -5.05 15.17
N ASP A 185 13.35 -5.64 15.48
CA ASP A 185 12.19 -5.56 14.61
C ASP A 185 11.29 -4.36 14.98
N VAL A 186 10.32 -4.07 14.11
CA VAL A 186 9.35 -2.98 14.31
C VAL A 186 8.62 -3.14 15.65
N TYR A 187 8.34 -4.37 16.08
CA TYR A 187 7.65 -4.63 17.33
C TYR A 187 8.54 -4.30 18.54
N HIS A 188 9.80 -4.72 18.53
CA HIS A 188 10.76 -4.41 19.56
C HIS A 188 10.95 -2.90 19.66
N PHE A 189 11.20 -2.23 18.54
CA PHE A 189 11.40 -0.79 18.50
C PHE A 189 10.18 0.00 19.02
N ILE A 190 8.97 -0.38 18.60
CA ILE A 190 7.77 0.38 18.97
C ILE A 190 7.24 0.01 20.37
N ALA A 191 7.26 -1.27 20.74
CA ALA A 191 6.57 -1.74 21.94
C ALA A 191 7.53 -2.14 23.08
N VAL A 192 8.65 -2.81 22.78
CA VAL A 192 9.44 -3.53 23.80
C VAL A 192 10.63 -2.72 24.32
N CYS A 193 11.37 -2.04 23.45
CA CYS A 193 12.67 -1.43 23.75
C CYS A 193 12.62 -0.58 25.04
N PRO A 194 13.42 -0.91 26.07
CA PRO A 194 13.36 -0.22 27.36
C PRO A 194 13.93 1.21 27.30
N VAL A 195 14.88 1.47 26.39
CA VAL A 195 15.48 2.80 26.22
C VAL A 195 14.45 3.82 25.72
N LEU A 196 13.48 3.38 24.93
CA LEU A 196 12.39 4.22 24.45
C LEU A 196 11.24 4.38 25.46
N LYS A 197 11.37 3.86 26.70
CA LYS A 197 10.30 3.87 27.70
C LYS A 197 9.76 5.26 27.99
N GLU A 198 10.62 6.27 28.03
CA GLU A 198 10.18 7.62 28.38
C GLU A 198 9.56 8.40 27.21
N ILE A 199 10.04 8.16 25.99
CA ILE A 199 9.36 8.63 24.77
C ILE A 199 7.99 7.95 24.63
N LYS A 200 7.92 6.64 24.93
CA LYS A 200 6.65 5.90 25.00
C LYS A 200 5.71 6.52 26.04
N ARG A 201 6.18 6.76 27.27
CA ARG A 201 5.40 7.39 28.34
C ARG A 201 4.89 8.77 27.93
N GLU A 202 5.74 9.57 27.30
CA GLU A 202 5.37 10.89 26.80
C GLU A 202 4.29 10.83 25.73
N CYS A 203 4.42 9.95 24.74
CA CYS A 203 3.49 9.88 23.62
C CYS A 203 2.18 9.19 24.01
N PHE A 204 2.26 8.00 24.60
CA PHE A 204 1.09 7.15 24.83
C PHE A 204 0.42 7.36 26.21
N TRP A 205 1.15 7.81 27.24
CA TRP A 205 0.61 7.90 28.61
C TRP A 205 0.26 9.32 29.09
N LYS A 206 0.81 10.40 28.50
CA LYS A 206 0.43 11.79 28.92
C LYS A 206 -1.01 12.16 28.57
N ARG A 207 -1.62 11.57 27.53
CA ARG A 207 -2.96 11.94 27.05
C ARG A 207 -4.11 11.12 27.64
N ASN A 208 -3.85 9.98 28.29
CA ASN A 208 -4.91 9.22 28.95
C ASN A 208 -4.35 8.31 30.06
N PRO A 209 -4.42 8.70 31.34
CA PRO A 209 -3.89 7.90 32.46
C PRO A 209 -4.68 6.60 32.70
N LYS A 210 -5.88 6.46 32.10
CA LYS A 210 -6.64 5.21 32.11
C LYS A 210 -6.01 4.23 31.13
N LYS A 211 -5.10 3.40 31.65
CA LYS A 211 -4.44 2.21 31.06
C LYS A 211 -5.15 1.70 29.78
N ARG A 212 -4.85 2.28 28.62
CA ARG A 212 -5.16 1.64 27.34
C ARG A 212 -4.03 0.68 27.01
N PRO A 213 -4.30 -0.59 26.67
CA PRO A 213 -3.26 -1.51 26.25
C PRO A 213 -2.57 -0.93 25.00
N ALA A 214 -1.23 -0.93 24.95
CA ALA A 214 -0.47 -0.43 23.80
C ALA A 214 -0.93 -1.05 22.46
N GLY A 215 -1.49 -2.26 22.48
CA GLY A 215 -2.06 -2.92 21.32
C GLY A 215 -3.24 -2.18 20.68
N THR A 216 -4.09 -1.45 21.42
CA THR A 216 -5.24 -0.75 20.82
C THR A 216 -4.80 0.49 20.04
N THR A 217 -3.75 1.17 20.50
CA THR A 217 -3.19 2.33 19.81
C THR A 217 -2.48 1.93 18.51
N LEU A 218 -1.74 0.81 18.52
CA LEU A 218 -1.09 0.28 17.31
C LEU A 218 -2.09 -0.29 16.29
N ASN A 219 -3.27 -0.70 16.75
CA ASN A 219 -4.39 -1.10 15.88
C ASN A 219 -5.17 0.09 15.30
N GLY A 220 -4.65 1.31 15.42
CA GLY A 220 -5.09 2.45 14.64
C GLY A 220 -6.11 3.38 15.30
N GLU A 221 -6.27 3.31 16.62
CA GLU A 221 -7.15 4.21 17.36
C GLU A 221 -6.59 5.65 17.43
N ASP A 222 -5.25 5.81 17.43
CA ASP A 222 -4.59 7.13 17.46
C ASP A 222 -3.21 7.10 16.75
N TRP A 223 -3.23 7.10 15.42
CA TRP A 223 -2.01 7.12 14.61
C TRP A 223 -1.24 8.44 14.68
N LEU A 224 -1.87 9.56 15.09
CA LEU A 224 -1.15 10.83 15.28
C LEU A 224 -0.15 10.67 16.42
N THR A 225 -0.57 10.02 17.51
CA THR A 225 0.32 9.66 18.61
C THR A 225 1.39 8.66 18.20
N VAL A 226 1.05 7.64 17.41
CA VAL A 226 2.04 6.68 16.86
C VAL A 226 3.06 7.38 15.96
N THR A 227 2.61 8.21 15.02
CA THR A 227 3.50 8.97 14.12
C THR A 227 4.43 9.89 14.90
N ARG A 228 3.92 10.59 15.91
CA ARG A 228 4.73 11.43 16.80
C ARG A 228 5.76 10.59 17.56
N TYR A 229 5.34 9.46 18.12
CA TYR A 229 6.24 8.52 18.79
C TYR A 229 7.36 8.06 17.86
N CYS A 230 7.02 7.57 16.67
CA CYS A 230 8.01 7.08 15.71
C CYS A 230 9.02 8.17 15.37
N ARG A 231 8.58 9.41 15.08
CA ARG A 231 9.50 10.53 14.80
C ARG A 231 10.47 10.82 15.95
N LEU A 232 9.97 10.87 17.19
CA LEU A 232 10.81 11.15 18.36
C LEU A 232 11.77 9.98 18.65
N ALA A 233 11.27 8.76 18.64
CA ALA A 233 12.05 7.56 18.88
C ALA A 233 13.14 7.38 17.82
N TRP A 234 12.85 7.67 16.55
CA TRP A 234 13.83 7.56 15.47
C TRP A 234 14.92 8.61 15.57
N ARG A 235 14.54 9.86 15.83
CA ARG A 235 15.51 10.94 16.05
C ARG A 235 16.44 10.60 17.21
N TYR A 236 15.86 10.12 18.32
CA TYR A 236 16.65 9.72 19.49
C TYR A 236 17.57 8.53 19.18
N ARG A 237 17.09 7.54 18.41
CA ARG A 237 17.95 6.45 17.94
C ARG A 237 19.11 6.95 17.12
N HIS A 238 18.85 7.81 16.14
CA HIS A 238 19.88 8.38 15.30
C HIS A 238 20.91 9.16 16.13
N GLU A 239 20.47 10.01 17.06
CA GLU A 239 21.35 10.76 17.97
C GLU A 239 22.23 9.81 18.82
N LEU A 240 21.65 8.78 19.43
CA LEU A 240 22.41 7.80 20.24
C LEU A 240 23.39 6.97 19.41
N VAL A 241 22.97 6.49 18.23
CA VAL A 241 23.84 5.71 17.35
C VAL A 241 25.01 6.57 16.89
N MET A 242 24.76 7.83 16.50
CA MET A 242 25.81 8.77 16.08
C MET A 242 26.77 9.13 17.22
N GLU A 243 26.30 9.22 18.45
CA GLU A 243 27.11 9.61 19.60
C GLU A 243 27.92 8.44 20.20
N PHE A 244 27.38 7.22 20.17
CA PHE A 244 27.94 6.09 20.94
C PHE A 244 28.34 4.84 20.12
N ASN A 245 27.98 4.71 18.84
CA ASN A 245 28.39 3.59 18.00
C ASN A 245 29.49 4.04 17.00
N TYR A 246 30.77 3.90 17.40
CA TYR A 246 31.96 3.93 16.54
C TYR A 246 32.25 2.56 15.92
#